data_AF-X1BZV0-F1
#
_entry.id   AF-X1BZV0-F1
#
_cell.length_a   1.000
_cell.length_b   1.000
_cell.length_c   1.000
_cell.angle_alpha   90.00
_cell.angle_beta   90.00
_cell.angle_gamma   90.00
#
_symmetry.space_group_name_H-M   'P 1'
#
loop_
_entity.id
_entity.type
_entity.pdbx_description
1 polymer ?
#
loop_
_entity_poly.entity_id
_entity_poly.type
_entity_poly.pdbx_seq_one_letter_code
_entity_poly.pdbx_strand_id
1 'polypeptide(L)'
;SVEGLLYRIINDKPQPFDFEDALNHGINFLREAGDGGAIICGTAESTGFDGTLSPFCWSTDAYIEFALEGSERKADVFKEVVTTLEGYRGLLESIQEGHIPEDTSEVTKVYSFFRTLADALMKQADPTTRTYSHEAR
;
A
#
# COMPACT_ATOMS: atom_id res chain seq x y z
N SER A 1 10.91 0.78 -7.26
CA SER A 1 9.77 0.68 -6.30
C SER A 1 8.47 1.05 -7.00
N VAL A 2 7.32 0.52 -6.55
CA VAL A 2 6.02 0.81 -7.17
C VAL A 2 5.66 2.31 -7.10
N GLU A 3 6.02 3.00 -6.02
CA GLU A 3 5.90 4.45 -5.89
C GLU A 3 6.63 5.20 -7.03
N GLY A 4 7.91 4.87 -7.25
CA GLY A 4 8.72 5.50 -8.29
C GLY A 4 8.21 5.25 -9.71
N LEU A 5 7.57 4.10 -9.93
CA LEU A 5 6.88 3.78 -11.18
C LEU A 5 5.64 4.64 -11.39
N LEU A 6 4.77 4.72 -10.39
CA LEU A 6 3.53 5.50 -10.47
C LEU A 6 3.84 7.00 -10.63
N TYR A 7 4.88 7.51 -9.94
CA TYR A 7 5.38 8.87 -10.14
C TYR A 7 5.75 9.16 -11.60
N ARG A 8 6.41 8.22 -12.27
CA ARG A 8 6.82 8.40 -13.67
C ARG A 8 5.63 8.42 -14.62
N ILE A 9 4.61 7.59 -14.39
CA ILE A 9 3.36 7.59 -15.15
C ILE A 9 2.65 8.94 -15.01
N ILE A 10 2.50 9.44 -13.77
CA ILE A 10 1.84 10.73 -13.48
C ILE A 10 2.54 11.90 -14.19
N ASN A 11 3.87 11.83 -14.32
CA ASN A 11 4.70 12.92 -14.85
C ASN A 11 5.18 12.71 -16.30
N ASP A 12 4.58 11.76 -17.03
CA ASP A 12 4.93 11.40 -18.41
C ASP A 12 6.45 11.20 -18.61
N LYS A 13 7.06 10.38 -17.74
CA LYS A 13 8.48 10.04 -17.78
C LYS A 13 8.69 8.63 -18.34
N PRO A 14 9.86 8.35 -18.95
CA PRO A 14 10.19 7.00 -19.43
C PRO A 14 10.04 5.96 -18.32
N GLN A 15 9.61 4.75 -18.68
CA GLN A 15 9.54 3.64 -17.73
C GLN A 15 10.94 3.30 -17.17
N PRO A 16 11.06 2.94 -15.88
CA PRO A 16 12.31 2.51 -15.31
C PRO A 16 12.64 1.07 -15.75
N PHE A 17 13.89 0.63 -15.60
CA PHE A 17 14.33 -0.71 -16.02
C PHE A 17 13.73 -1.84 -15.17
N ASP A 18 13.29 -1.52 -13.93
CA ASP A 18 12.66 -2.43 -12.98
C ASP A 18 11.12 -2.39 -13.05
N PHE A 19 10.56 -1.93 -14.17
CA PHE A 19 9.11 -1.69 -14.33
C PHE A 19 8.24 -2.90 -13.97
N GLU A 20 8.52 -4.05 -14.59
CA GLU A 20 7.76 -5.29 -14.36
C GLU A 20 7.93 -5.81 -12.93
N ASP A 21 9.15 -5.75 -12.40
CA ASP A 21 9.46 -6.24 -11.05
C ASP A 21 8.76 -5.40 -9.98
N ALA A 22 8.80 -4.07 -10.11
CA ALA A 22 8.12 -3.15 -9.21
C ALA A 22 6.59 -3.32 -9.26
N LEU A 23 6.00 -3.55 -10.44
CA LEU A 23 4.57 -3.84 -10.59
C LEU A 23 4.18 -5.17 -9.94
N ASN A 24 4.94 -6.23 -10.21
CA ASN A 24 4.68 -7.55 -9.63
C ASN A 24 4.74 -7.50 -8.10
N HIS A 25 5.72 -6.80 -7.52
CA HIS A 25 5.81 -6.61 -6.08
C HIS A 25 4.60 -5.84 -5.52
N GLY A 26 4.16 -4.76 -6.19
CA GLY A 26 2.97 -4.00 -5.78
C GLY A 26 1.68 -4.83 -5.85
N ILE A 27 1.49 -5.59 -6.92
CA ILE A 27 0.33 -6.47 -7.12
C ILE A 27 0.30 -7.59 -6.07
N ASN A 28 1.43 -8.24 -5.82
CA ASN A 28 1.54 -9.29 -4.81
C ASN A 28 1.24 -8.74 -3.41
N PHE A 29 1.80 -7.57 -3.06
CA PHE A 29 1.49 -6.92 -1.78
C PHE A 29 -0.01 -6.62 -1.61
N LEU A 30 -0.65 -6.05 -2.63
CA LEU A 30 -2.09 -5.73 -2.58
C LEU A 30 -2.96 -6.99 -2.51
N ARG A 31 -2.53 -8.10 -3.13
CA ARG A 31 -3.18 -9.40 -3.02
C ARG A 31 -3.10 -9.93 -1.59
N GLU A 32 -1.89 -9.99 -1.03
CA GLU A 32 -1.66 -10.44 0.35
C GLU A 32 -2.40 -9.58 1.37
N ALA A 33 -2.48 -8.26 1.14
CA ALA A 33 -3.24 -7.35 1.99
C ALA A 33 -4.76 -7.54 1.81
N GLY A 34 -5.26 -7.63 0.56
CA GLY A 34 -6.69 -7.79 0.27
C GLY A 34 -7.29 -9.11 0.78
N ASP A 35 -6.50 -10.17 0.83
CA ASP A 35 -6.92 -11.52 1.25
C ASP A 35 -7.04 -11.67 2.78
N GLY A 36 -6.80 -10.61 3.57
CA GLY A 36 -6.67 -10.61 5.04
C GLY A 36 -7.82 -11.22 5.86
N GLY A 37 -7.95 -12.55 5.88
CA GLY A 37 -8.91 -13.27 6.71
C GLY A 37 -8.60 -13.12 8.21
N ALA A 38 -9.57 -12.68 8.99
CA ALA A 38 -9.45 -12.40 10.41
C ALA A 38 -8.87 -13.57 11.22
N ILE A 39 -7.84 -13.31 12.04
CA ILE A 39 -7.78 -13.88 13.39
C ILE A 39 -7.69 -12.72 14.38
N ILE A 40 -8.83 -12.47 15.01
CA ILE A 40 -8.95 -11.82 16.31
C ILE A 40 -7.96 -12.53 17.25
N CYS A 41 -7.14 -11.79 18.01
CA CYS A 41 -6.40 -12.34 19.13
C CYS A 41 -7.35 -13.16 20.02
N GLY A 42 -7.35 -14.49 19.84
CA GLY A 42 -8.23 -15.42 20.53
C GLY A 42 -9.34 -16.09 19.71
N THR A 43 -9.05 -16.72 18.56
CA THR A 43 -9.60 -18.05 18.19
C THR A 43 -8.95 -18.61 16.93
N ALA A 44 -8.74 -19.93 16.91
CA ALA A 44 -7.94 -20.66 15.93
C ALA A 44 -8.76 -21.17 14.74
N GLU A 45 -9.12 -20.35 13.75
CA GLU A 45 -9.72 -20.85 12.51
C GLU A 45 -9.35 -19.98 11.28
N SER A 46 -8.15 -20.18 10.71
CA SER A 46 -7.93 -19.95 9.28
C SER A 46 -6.84 -20.89 8.75
N THR A 47 -7.20 -22.13 8.47
CA THR A 47 -6.30 -23.17 7.93
C THR A 47 -5.98 -22.99 6.44
N GLY A 48 -6.03 -21.77 5.90
CA GLY A 48 -5.91 -21.51 4.47
C GLY A 48 -5.29 -20.17 4.08
N PHE A 49 -4.70 -19.43 5.02
CA PHE A 49 -4.01 -18.17 4.74
C PHE A 49 -2.51 -18.31 5.03
N ASP A 50 -1.68 -18.09 4.01
CA ASP A 50 -0.22 -18.08 4.06
C ASP A 50 0.37 -16.65 4.08
N GLY A 51 -0.49 -15.62 4.06
CA GLY A 51 -0.08 -14.25 4.25
C GLY A 51 0.31 -13.93 5.70
N THR A 52 1.32 -13.09 5.87
CA THR A 52 1.67 -12.52 7.18
C THR A 52 0.60 -11.49 7.59
N LEU A 53 0.30 -11.28 8.88
CA LEU A 53 -0.64 -10.23 9.32
C LEU A 53 -0.14 -8.80 9.01
N SER A 54 1.14 -8.64 8.68
CA SER A 54 1.82 -7.35 8.52
C SER A 54 1.35 -6.52 7.31
N PRO A 55 1.21 -7.07 6.08
CA PRO A 55 0.75 -6.31 4.91
C PRO A 55 -0.65 -5.70 5.08
N PHE A 56 -1.57 -6.40 5.73
CA PHE A 56 -2.93 -5.88 5.97
C PHE A 56 -2.95 -4.76 7.01
N CYS A 57 -2.23 -4.92 8.13
CA CYS A 57 -2.07 -3.87 9.12
C CYS A 57 -1.46 -2.61 8.49
N TRP A 58 -0.37 -2.74 7.73
CA TRP A 58 0.28 -1.62 7.08
C TRP A 58 -0.60 -0.94 6.02
N SER A 59 -1.37 -1.70 5.27
CA SER A 59 -2.32 -1.16 4.29
C SER A 59 -3.47 -0.42 4.97
N THR A 60 -3.96 -0.93 6.09
CA THR A 60 -5.01 -0.29 6.89
C THR A 60 -4.51 1.01 7.51
N ASP A 61 -3.32 0.99 8.11
CA ASP A 61 -2.69 2.18 8.69
C ASP A 61 -2.46 3.26 7.63
N ALA A 62 -1.89 2.87 6.47
CA ALA A 62 -1.73 3.78 5.35
C ALA A 62 -3.08 4.35 4.89
N TYR A 63 -4.09 3.51 4.72
CA TYR A 63 -5.44 3.94 4.34
C TYR A 63 -6.06 4.92 5.33
N ILE A 64 -5.97 4.66 6.63
CA ILE A 64 -6.48 5.57 7.64
C ILE A 64 -5.74 6.90 7.57
N GLU A 65 -4.41 6.88 7.44
CA GLU A 65 -3.58 8.10 7.37
C GLU A 65 -3.86 8.93 6.12
N PHE A 66 -4.03 8.32 4.94
CA PHE A 66 -4.20 9.07 3.69
C PHE A 66 -5.66 9.35 3.31
N ALA A 67 -6.61 8.45 3.64
CA ALA A 67 -7.99 8.50 3.17
C ALA A 67 -9.00 9.01 4.22
N LEU A 68 -8.68 8.88 5.51
CA LEU A 68 -9.61 9.15 6.61
C LEU A 68 -9.14 10.23 7.57
N GLU A 69 -8.17 11.06 7.16
CA GLU A 69 -7.64 12.14 7.98
C GLU A 69 -8.78 13.03 8.54
N GLY A 70 -9.06 12.92 9.85
CA GLY A 70 -10.10 13.68 10.56
C GLY A 70 -11.50 13.07 10.66
N SER A 71 -11.72 11.80 10.28
CA SER A 71 -13.04 11.14 10.34
C SER A 71 -13.17 10.12 11.48
N GLU A 72 -14.31 10.13 12.20
CA GLU A 72 -14.63 9.17 13.30
C GLU A 72 -15.23 7.83 12.82
N ARG A 73 -15.33 7.59 11.50
CA ARG A 73 -15.97 6.37 10.97
C ARG A 73 -15.02 5.17 11.08
N LYS A 74 -15.24 4.28 12.05
CA LYS A 74 -14.45 3.05 12.25
C LYS A 74 -15.16 1.73 11.87
N ALA A 75 -16.49 1.71 11.79
CA ALA A 75 -17.24 0.45 11.70
C ALA A 75 -17.18 -0.23 10.31
N ASP A 76 -17.03 0.54 9.23
CA ASP A 76 -16.98 0.01 7.85
C ASP A 76 -15.59 0.04 7.21
N VAL A 77 -14.57 0.49 7.96
CA VAL A 77 -13.20 0.74 7.45
C VAL A 77 -12.58 -0.51 6.85
N PHE A 78 -12.79 -1.68 7.46
CA PHE A 78 -12.24 -2.94 6.95
C PHE A 78 -12.71 -3.23 5.52
N LYS A 79 -14.03 -3.12 5.28
CA LYS A 79 -14.61 -3.40 3.97
C LYS A 79 -14.19 -2.36 2.94
N GLU A 80 -14.10 -1.10 3.35
CA GLU A 80 -13.63 0.00 2.50
C GLU A 80 -12.15 -0.18 2.12
N VAL A 81 -11.30 -0.60 3.06
CA VAL A 81 -9.89 -0.93 2.81
C VAL A 81 -9.78 -2.06 1.80
N VAL A 82 -10.44 -3.21 2.03
CA VAL A 82 -10.37 -4.36 1.11
C VAL A 82 -10.84 -3.97 -0.30
N THR A 83 -11.99 -3.30 -0.41
CA THR A 83 -12.52 -2.83 -1.70
C THR A 83 -11.55 -1.87 -2.40
N THR A 84 -10.91 -0.99 -1.63
CA THR A 84 -9.92 -0.05 -2.16
C THR A 84 -8.66 -0.78 -2.65
N LEU A 85 -8.14 -1.74 -1.89
CA LEU A 85 -6.96 -2.51 -2.25
C LEU A 85 -7.20 -3.36 -3.51
N GLU A 86 -8.38 -3.94 -3.66
CA GLU A 86 -8.79 -4.63 -4.89
C GLU A 86 -8.83 -3.68 -6.09
N GLY A 87 -9.37 -2.46 -5.92
CA GLY A 87 -9.35 -1.42 -6.95
C GLY A 87 -7.92 -1.02 -7.35
N TYR A 88 -7.03 -0.88 -6.37
CA TYR A 88 -5.63 -0.56 -6.62
C TYR A 88 -4.91 -1.71 -7.34
N ARG A 89 -5.20 -2.96 -6.97
CA ARG A 89 -4.66 -4.15 -7.63
C ARG A 89 -5.09 -4.18 -9.09
N GLY A 90 -6.38 -4.00 -9.35
CA GLY A 90 -6.93 -3.97 -10.71
C GLY A 90 -6.31 -2.86 -11.57
N LEU A 91 -6.00 -1.70 -10.97
CA LEU A 91 -5.29 -0.63 -11.67
C LEU A 91 -3.86 -1.06 -12.05
N LEU A 92 -3.11 -1.67 -11.13
CA LEU A 92 -1.75 -2.12 -11.42
C LEU A 92 -1.72 -3.26 -12.45
N GLU A 93 -2.68 -4.19 -12.38
CA GLU A 93 -2.86 -5.26 -13.38
C GLU A 93 -3.16 -4.67 -14.77
N SER A 94 -4.04 -3.67 -14.85
CA SER A 94 -4.34 -2.95 -16.10
C SER A 94 -3.09 -2.27 -16.69
N ILE A 95 -2.28 -1.61 -15.85
CA ILE A 95 -1.01 -1.00 -16.27
C ILE A 95 -0.03 -2.07 -16.77
N GLN A 96 0.03 -3.23 -16.12
CA GLN A 96 0.87 -4.36 -16.53
C GLN A 96 0.46 -4.91 -17.91
N GLU A 97 -0.84 -4.89 -18.23
CA GLU A 97 -1.37 -5.24 -19.56
C GLU A 97 -1.16 -4.16 -20.63
N GLY A 98 -0.55 -3.02 -20.27
CA GLY A 98 -0.28 -1.91 -21.18
C GLY A 98 -1.41 -0.87 -21.26
N HIS A 99 -2.44 -0.99 -20.44
CA HIS A 99 -3.53 -0.01 -20.37
C HIS A 99 -3.20 1.08 -19.35
N ILE A 100 -2.48 2.11 -19.80
CA ILE A 100 -2.20 3.30 -18.99
C ILE A 100 -3.44 4.22 -19.05
N PRO A 101 -4.07 4.56 -17.91
CA PRO A 101 -5.22 5.46 -17.90
C PRO A 101 -4.88 6.85 -18.45
N GLU A 102 -5.75 7.42 -19.26
CA GLU A 102 -5.62 8.82 -19.71
C GLU A 102 -5.83 9.80 -18.55
N ASP A 103 -6.75 9.48 -17.64
CA ASP A 103 -6.93 10.21 -16.38
C ASP A 103 -6.05 9.60 -15.29
N THR A 104 -5.00 10.33 -14.89
CA THR A 104 -4.06 9.92 -13.85
C THR A 104 -4.57 10.16 -12.43
N SER A 105 -5.83 10.60 -12.25
CA SER A 105 -6.42 10.83 -10.93
C SER A 105 -6.40 9.56 -10.05
N GLU A 106 -6.77 8.41 -10.60
CA GLU A 106 -6.71 7.12 -9.91
C GLU A 106 -5.26 6.68 -9.67
N VAL A 107 -4.37 6.86 -10.65
CA VAL A 107 -2.93 6.58 -10.51
C VAL A 107 -2.32 7.40 -9.37
N THR A 108 -2.75 8.64 -9.20
CA THR A 108 -2.31 9.55 -8.14
C THR A 108 -2.76 9.08 -6.75
N LYS A 109 -3.95 8.48 -6.65
CA LYS A 109 -4.43 7.89 -5.38
C LYS A 109 -3.59 6.66 -5.00
N VAL A 110 -3.34 5.76 -5.95
CA VAL A 110 -2.50 4.57 -5.70
C VAL A 110 -1.07 4.97 -5.37
N TYR A 111 -0.53 5.99 -6.05
CA TYR A 111 0.77 6.57 -5.71
C TYR A 111 0.79 7.09 -4.26
N SER A 112 -0.22 7.85 -3.87
CA SER A 112 -0.31 8.43 -2.52
C SER A 112 -0.40 7.34 -1.45
N PHE A 113 -1.15 6.27 -1.72
CA PHE A 113 -1.20 5.10 -0.85
C PHE A 113 0.18 4.45 -0.64
N PHE A 114 0.88 4.10 -1.74
CA PHE A 114 2.19 3.45 -1.62
C PHE A 114 3.26 4.36 -1.00
N ARG A 115 3.16 5.67 -1.19
CA ARG A 115 4.03 6.64 -0.51
C ARG A 115 3.80 6.63 0.99
N THR A 116 2.54 6.73 1.43
CA THR A 116 2.18 6.68 2.86
C THR A 116 2.59 5.34 3.48
N LEU A 117 2.40 4.23 2.76
CA LEU A 117 2.85 2.92 3.18
C LEU A 117 4.37 2.86 3.38
N ALA A 118 5.16 3.39 2.43
CA ALA A 118 6.61 3.46 2.54
C ALA A 118 7.05 4.29 3.77
N ASP A 119 6.40 5.43 4.00
CA ASP A 119 6.64 6.28 5.17
C ASP A 119 6.32 5.55 6.48
N ALA A 120 5.20 4.82 6.55
CA ALA A 120 4.81 4.03 7.72
C ALA A 120 5.82 2.90 8.00
N LEU A 121 6.24 2.18 6.95
CA LEU A 121 7.25 1.12 7.05
C LEU A 121 8.61 1.63 7.51
N MET A 122 9.05 2.78 6.98
CA MET A 122 10.30 3.43 7.38
C MET A 122 10.29 3.83 8.86
N LYS A 123 9.17 4.37 9.36
CA LYS A 123 9.00 4.70 10.79
C LYS A 123 9.06 3.47 11.70
N GLN A 124 8.64 2.30 11.22
CA GLN A 124 8.67 1.04 11.99
C GLN A 124 10.04 0.35 11.92
N ALA A 125 10.72 0.42 10.78
CA ALA A 125 12.05 -0.15 10.58
C ALA A 125 13.13 0.59 11.39
N ASP A 126 12.83 1.78 11.91
CA ASP A 126 13.79 2.60 12.62
C ASP A 126 13.37 2.97 14.06
N PRO A 127 13.73 2.15 15.07
CA PRO A 127 13.74 2.58 16.46
C PRO A 127 14.89 3.56 16.77
N THR A 128 15.85 3.73 15.84
CA THR A 128 17.19 4.31 16.06
C THR A 128 17.39 5.72 15.51
N THR A 129 16.59 6.21 14.55
CA THR A 129 16.68 7.62 14.12
C THR A 129 16.13 8.60 15.14
N ARG A 130 15.36 8.16 16.16
CA ARG A 130 15.05 9.02 17.31
C ARG A 130 16.27 9.37 18.16
N THR A 131 17.38 8.65 18.02
CA THR A 131 18.60 8.86 18.83
C THR A 131 19.68 9.66 18.12
N TYR A 132 19.55 9.95 16.81
CA TYR A 132 20.55 10.71 16.05
C TYR A 132 20.18 12.18 15.79
N SER A 133 19.05 12.69 16.29
CA SER A 133 18.70 14.11 16.17
C SER A 133 19.07 14.97 17.38
N HIS A 134 19.70 14.42 18.42
CA HIS A 134 20.27 15.20 19.52
C HIS A 134 21.52 14.53 20.10
N GLU A 135 22.69 14.91 19.58
CA GLU A 135 23.81 15.47 20.34
C GLU A 135 24.99 15.65 19.36
N ALA A 136 24.91 16.70 18.53
CA ALA A 136 26.13 17.39 18.12
C ALA A 136 26.52 18.30 19.30
N ARG A 137 27.37 17.79 20.18
CA ARG A 137 28.17 18.63 21.08
C ARG A 137 29.39 19.14 20.32
#